data_AF-A0A9N9MM41-F1
#
_entry.id   AF-A0A9N9MM41-F1
#
_cell.length_a   1.000
_cell.length_b   1.000
_cell.length_c   1.000
_cell.angle_alpha   90.00
_cell.angle_beta   90.00
_cell.angle_gamma   90.00
#
_symmetry.space_group_name_H-M   'P 1'
#
loop_
_entity.id
_entity.type
_entity.pdbx_description
1 polymer ?
#
loop_
_entity_poly.entity_id
_entity_poly.type
_entity_poly.pdbx_seq_one_letter_code
_entity_poly.pdbx_strand_id
1 'polypeptide(L)' 'MATVRMFLLIFATVIFVGSAASTELSLYIPWMCTNANQCSEPCRVRLSYQYPGCEPSRTRCFSNGCVCYCIE' A
#
# COMPACT_ATOMS: atom_id res chain seq x y z
N MET A 1 -28.72 22.04 34.90
CA MET A 1 -28.70 21.28 33.62
C MET A 1 -27.86 22.05 32.60
N ALA A 2 -26.53 21.97 32.68
CA ALA A 2 -25.63 22.73 31.78
C ALA A 2 -24.37 21.92 31.38
N THR A 3 -24.28 20.65 31.76
CA THR A 3 -23.07 19.82 31.57
C THR A 3 -23.14 18.93 30.32
N VAL A 4 -24.31 18.75 29.72
CA VAL A 4 -24.51 17.82 28.59
C VAL A 4 -24.17 18.46 27.24
N ARG A 5 -24.29 19.79 27.11
CA ARG A 5 -24.08 20.49 25.84
C ARG A 5 -22.62 20.73 25.46
N MET A 6 -21.70 20.71 26.43
CA MET A 6 -20.27 20.92 26.17
C MET A 6 -19.58 19.65 25.66
N PHE A 7 -20.13 18.47 25.97
CA PHE A 7 -19.58 17.17 25.52
C PHE A 7 -19.84 16.85 24.05
N LEU A 8 -20.87 17.44 23.43
CA LEU A 8 -21.27 17.15 22.06
C LEU A 8 -20.38 17.83 20.99
N LEU A 9 -19.60 18.84 21.35
CA LEU A 9 -18.70 19.52 20.41
C LEU A 9 -17.35 18.80 20.23
N ILE A 10 -17.03 17.86 21.12
CA ILE A 10 -15.74 17.16 21.12
C ILE A 10 -15.75 15.96 20.15
N PHE A 11 -16.92 15.43 19.81
CA PHE A 11 -17.07 14.32 18.86
C PHE A 11 -17.13 14.76 17.38
N ALA A 12 -17.23 16.07 17.11
CA ALA A 12 -17.38 16.61 15.75
C ALA A 12 -16.05 16.92 15.04
N THR A 13 -14.91 16.85 15.74
CA THR A 13 -13.60 16.77 15.08
C THR A 13 -13.35 15.32 14.67
N VAL A 14 -14.25 14.78 13.85
CA VAL A 14 -13.97 13.62 13.03
C VAL A 14 -12.83 14.06 12.15
N ILE A 15 -11.62 13.67 12.54
CA ILE A 15 -10.42 13.88 11.77
C ILE A 15 -10.64 13.05 10.51
N PHE A 16 -11.18 13.68 9.46
CA PHE A 16 -10.98 13.25 8.10
C PHE A 16 -9.49 13.39 7.85
N VAL A 17 -8.70 12.41 8.32
CA VAL A 17 -7.41 12.08 7.74
C VAL A 17 -7.75 11.55 6.36
N GLY A 18 -8.04 12.48 5.44
CA GLY A 18 -7.88 12.25 4.03
C GLY A 18 -6.40 12.03 3.82
N SER A 19 -5.96 10.78 4.00
CA SER A 19 -4.68 10.35 3.49
C SER A 19 -4.80 10.39 1.96
N ALA A 20 -4.55 11.55 1.38
CA ALA A 20 -3.83 11.61 0.12
C ALA A 20 -2.35 11.25 0.42
N ALA A 21 -2.15 10.09 1.06
CA ALA A 21 -0.88 9.41 1.05
C ALA A 21 -0.97 8.59 -0.23
N SER A 22 -0.16 8.93 -1.22
CA SER A 22 0.09 8.00 -2.33
C SER A 22 0.57 6.72 -1.65
N THR A 23 -0.31 5.73 -1.55
CA THR A 23 -0.07 4.53 -0.75
C THR A 23 0.92 3.71 -1.54
N GLU A 24 2.21 3.87 -1.24
CA GLU A 24 3.24 3.00 -1.81
C GLU A 24 3.00 1.59 -1.26
N LEU A 25 2.35 0.79 -2.10
CA LEU A 25 1.89 -0.53 -1.77
C LEU A 25 3.00 -1.52 -2.11
N SER A 26 3.47 -2.26 -1.11
CA SER A 26 4.53 -3.23 -1.30
C SER A 26 4.03 -4.66 -1.18
N LEU A 27 4.41 -5.51 -2.13
CA LEU A 27 4.05 -6.93 -2.18
C LEU A 27 5.32 -7.78 -2.23
N TYR A 28 5.49 -8.68 -1.27
CA TYR A 28 6.56 -9.67 -1.29
C TYR A 28 6.08 -10.95 -1.99
N ILE A 29 6.87 -11.41 -2.96
CA ILE A 29 6.67 -12.64 -3.70
C ILE A 29 7.84 -13.57 -3.40
N PRO A 30 7.59 -14.77 -2.88
CA PRO A 30 8.62 -15.79 -2.68
C PRO A 30 9.01 -16.40 -4.04
N TRP A 31 9.71 -15.62 -4.85
CA TRP A 31 10.22 -16.00 -6.16
C TRP A 31 11.73 -15.88 -6.16
N MET A 32 12.43 -16.98 -6.46
CA MET A 32 13.87 -16.97 -6.51
C MET A 32 14.34 -15.96 -7.54
N CYS A 33 15.10 -14.97 -7.07
CA CYS A 33 15.62 -13.92 -7.90
C CYS A 33 17.11 -13.73 -7.61
N THR A 34 17.87 -13.46 -8.66
CA THR A 34 19.27 -13.03 -8.56
C THR A 34 19.43 -11.55 -8.91
N ASN A 35 18.45 -10.98 -9.61
CA ASN A 35 18.43 -9.58 -10.02
C ASN A 35 16.99 -9.04 -10.06
N ALA A 36 16.80 -7.73 -9.90
CA ALA A 36 15.49 -7.07 -9.89
C ALA A 36 14.70 -7.26 -11.21
N ASN A 37 15.38 -7.41 -12.35
CA ASN A 37 14.72 -7.64 -13.65
C ASN A 37 13.91 -8.95 -13.70
N GLN A 38 14.34 -9.98 -12.96
CA GLN A 38 13.61 -11.25 -12.86
C GLN A 38 12.31 -11.09 -12.06
N CYS A 39 12.18 -9.99 -11.30
CA CYS A 39 11.00 -9.69 -10.51
C CYS A 39 9.91 -8.94 -11.30
N SER A 40 10.21 -8.34 -12.45
CA SER A 40 9.24 -7.50 -13.18
C SER A 40 7.99 -8.26 -13.61
N GLU A 41 8.16 -9.42 -14.22
CA GLU A 41 7.06 -10.26 -14.67
C GLU A 41 6.23 -10.86 -13.51
N PRO A 42 6.83 -11.53 -12.51
CA PRO A 42 6.05 -12.06 -11.39
C PRO A 42 5.39 -10.95 -10.57
N CYS A 43 6.03 -9.78 -10.43
CA CYS A 43 5.41 -8.61 -9.81
C CYS A 43 4.17 -8.16 -10.58
N ARG A 44 4.24 -8.01 -11.90
CA ARG A 44 3.09 -7.59 -12.72
C ARG A 44 1.92 -8.57 -12.59
N VAL A 45 2.18 -9.88 -12.61
CA VAL A 45 1.16 -10.92 -12.48
C VAL A 45 0.53 -10.93 -11.09
N ARG A 46 1.34 -10.85 -10.02
CA ARG A 46 0.81 -10.94 -8.64
C ARG A 46 0.16 -9.65 -8.18
N LEU A 47 0.72 -8.49 -8.55
CA LEU A 47 0.10 -7.19 -8.27
C LEU A 47 -1.24 -7.05 -9.00
N SER A 48 -1.34 -7.42 -10.28
CA SER A 48 -2.63 -7.33 -10.99
C SER A 48 -3.72 -8.23 -10.40
N TYR A 49 -3.35 -9.35 -9.77
CA TYR A 49 -4.28 -10.21 -9.05
C TYR A 49 -4.66 -9.67 -7.67
N GLN A 50 -3.68 -9.19 -6.90
CA GLN A 50 -3.91 -8.72 -5.53
C GLN A 50 -4.54 -7.31 -5.49
N TYR A 51 -4.15 -6.46 -6.44
CA TYR A 51 -4.46 -5.04 -6.55
C TYR A 51 -4.79 -4.68 -8.00
N PRO A 52 -6.03 -4.92 -8.44
CA PRO A 52 -6.46 -4.64 -9.80
C PRO A 52 -6.34 -3.14 -10.08
N GLY A 53 -5.57 -2.77 -11.11
CA GLY A 53 -5.29 -1.37 -11.47
C GLY A 53 -3.97 -0.82 -10.92
N CYS A 54 -3.27 -1.57 -10.07
CA CYS A 54 -1.94 -1.17 -9.58
C CYS A 54 -0.85 -1.68 -10.53
N GLU A 55 -0.13 -0.77 -11.18
CA GLU A 55 0.99 -1.12 -12.05
C GLU A 55 2.31 -1.09 -11.26
N PRO A 56 3.18 -2.12 -11.37
CA PRO A 56 4.47 -2.11 -10.69
C PRO A 56 5.32 -0.93 -11.14
N SER A 57 5.55 0.02 -10.23
CA SER A 57 6.42 1.16 -10.46
C SER A 57 7.89 0.78 -10.23
N ARG A 58 8.15 -0.11 -9.26
CA ARG A 58 9.49 -0.57 -8.93
C ARG A 58 9.49 -2.01 -8.45
N THR A 59 10.57 -2.73 -8.75
CA THR A 59 10.81 -4.07 -8.23
C THR A 59 12.20 -4.16 -7.59
N ARG A 60 12.34 -5.01 -6.58
CA ARG A 60 13.61 -5.27 -5.90
C ARG A 60 13.74 -6.74 -5.60
N CYS A 61 14.92 -7.30 -5.83
CA CYS A 61 15.24 -8.63 -5.34
C CYS A 61 15.80 -8.52 -3.92
N PHE A 62 15.15 -9.16 -2.95
CA PHE A 62 15.55 -9.15 -1.54
C PHE A 62 15.40 -10.55 -0.93
N SER A 63 16.48 -11.06 -0.33
CA SER A 63 16.50 -12.37 0.35
C SER A 63 15.95 -13.52 -0.52
N ASN A 64 16.39 -13.58 -1.79
CA ASN A 64 15.94 -14.59 -2.76
C ASN A 64 14.41 -14.57 -3.02
N GLY A 65 13.79 -13.40 -2.82
CA GLY A 65 12.40 -13.10 -3.10
C GLY A 65 12.24 -11.74 -3.77
N CYS A 66 11.12 -11.54 -4.46
CA CYS A 66 10.84 -10.30 -5.18
C CYS A 66 9.93 -9.40 -4.34
N VAL A 67 10.37 -8.16 -4.11
CA VAL A 67 9.54 -7.11 -3.52
C VAL A 67 9.08 -6.19 -4.65
N CYS A 68 7.78 -6.02 -4.77
CA CYS A 68 7.14 -5.18 -5.78
C CYS A 68 6.56 -3.96 -5.09
N TYR A 69 6.71 -2.79 -5.69
CA TYR A 69 6.11 -1.55 -5.24
C TYR A 69 5.18 -1.04 -6.33
N CYS A 70 3.97 -0.67 -5.94
CA CYS A 70 3.07 0.06 -6.80
C CYS A 70 2.57 1.32 -6.09
N ILE A 71 2.24 2.33 -6.89
CA ILE A 71 1.78 3.62 -6.41
C ILE A 71 0.32 3.70 -6.85
N GLU A 72 -0.59 3.77 -5.87
CA GLU A 72 -2.01 4.07 -6.11
C GLU A 72 -2.23 5.58 -6.22
#